data_AF-A0A9W3JUF5-F1
#
_entry.id   AF-A0A9W3JUF5-F1
#
_cell.length_a   1.000
_cell.length_b   1.000
_cell.length_c   1.000
_cell.angle_alpha   90.00
_cell.angle_beta   90.00
_cell.angle_gamma   90.00
#
_symmetry.space_group_name_H-M   'P 1'
#
loop_
_entity.id
_entity.type
_entity.pdbx_description
1 polymer ?
#
loop_
_entity_poly.entity_id
_entity_poly.type
_entity_poly.pdbx_seq_one_letter_code
_entity_poly.pdbx_strand_id
1 'polypeptide(L)'
;MPIVTVVERTDMSRKQNIVVHGDNGVDLFYFSDREQLDRWCDLTGTELTMIEEFQTPSYGLCTRYQSNQLIGFNTYYNTKTIPSGSVKCKGLVGYYVVDCYVTKEKSVTVVHTPHPNVPQVFKPLEMKAQVEFLEENGSLNIEK
;
A
#
# COMPACT_ATOMS: atom_id res chain seq x y z
N MET A 1 11.54 -5.88 8.78
CA MET A 1 10.12 -6.15 8.57
C MET A 1 9.34 -4.85 8.67
N PRO A 2 8.41 -4.58 7.75
CA PRO A 2 7.61 -3.37 7.73
C PRO A 2 6.84 -3.15 9.04
N ILE A 3 6.66 -1.89 9.39
CA ILE A 3 5.91 -1.45 10.56
C ILE A 3 4.67 -0.71 10.08
N VAL A 4 3.50 -1.07 10.59
CA VAL A 4 2.26 -0.33 10.36
C VAL A 4 2.00 0.57 11.55
N THR A 5 1.89 1.87 11.31
CA THR A 5 1.49 2.84 12.33
C THR A 5 0.04 3.24 12.08
N VAL A 6 -0.80 3.10 13.11
CA VAL A 6 -2.17 3.61 13.15
C VAL A 6 -2.21 4.76 14.14
N VAL A 7 -2.77 5.90 13.75
CA VAL A 7 -2.95 7.07 14.61
C VAL A 7 -4.43 7.38 14.83
N GLU A 8 -4.78 7.83 16.03
CA GLU A 8 -6.14 8.21 16.41
C GLU A 8 -6.65 9.42 15.63
N ARG A 9 -5.79 10.42 15.42
CA ARG A 9 -6.12 11.63 14.67
C ARG A 9 -4.95 12.08 13.81
N THR A 10 -5.28 12.78 12.74
CA THR A 10 -4.29 13.43 11.89
C THR A 10 -4.32 14.95 12.02
N ASP A 11 -3.30 15.59 11.45
CA ASP A 11 -3.18 17.05 11.34
C ASP A 11 -3.34 17.49 9.87
N MET A 12 -3.18 18.78 9.57
CA MET A 12 -3.31 19.26 8.19
C MET A 12 -2.25 18.70 7.22
N SER A 13 -1.16 18.12 7.72
CA SER A 13 -0.06 17.58 6.92
C SER A 13 -0.24 16.12 6.54
N ARG A 14 -1.15 15.38 7.22
CA ARG A 14 -1.39 13.96 6.97
C ARG A 14 -2.89 13.72 6.87
N LYS A 15 -3.40 13.18 5.77
CA LYS A 15 -4.84 12.83 5.68
C LYS A 15 -5.11 11.37 6.05
N GLN A 16 -4.06 10.54 6.03
CA GLN A 16 -4.15 9.11 6.23
C GLN A 16 -3.78 8.74 7.66
N ASN A 17 -4.67 8.00 8.32
CA ASN A 17 -4.53 7.57 9.71
C ASN A 17 -3.64 6.34 9.85
N ILE A 18 -3.36 5.64 8.74
CA ILE A 18 -2.64 4.38 8.73
C ILE A 18 -1.55 4.44 7.68
N VAL A 19 -0.31 4.11 8.08
CA VAL A 19 0.83 4.09 7.17
C VAL A 19 1.68 2.86 7.39
N VAL A 20 2.09 2.23 6.28
CA VAL A 20 3.02 1.10 6.25
C VAL A 20 4.40 1.64 5.94
N HIS A 21 5.32 1.49 6.88
CA HIS A 21 6.72 1.86 6.76
C HIS A 21 7.56 0.66 6.37
N GLY A 22 8.42 0.81 5.37
CA GLY A 22 9.44 -0.18 5.03
C GLY A 22 10.57 -0.21 6.06
N ASP A 23 11.47 -1.18 5.92
CA ASP A 23 12.57 -1.42 6.86
C ASP A 23 13.54 -0.25 7.03
N ASN A 24 13.59 0.64 6.03
CA ASN A 24 14.41 1.86 6.03
C ASN A 24 13.65 3.11 6.52
N GLY A 25 12.43 2.95 7.04
CA GLY A 25 11.58 4.06 7.49
C GLY A 25 10.87 4.82 6.37
N VAL A 26 10.96 4.37 5.11
CA VAL A 26 10.23 4.96 3.98
C VAL A 26 8.77 4.51 4.02
N ASP A 27 7.85 5.45 3.84
CA ASP A 27 6.43 5.17 3.73
C ASP A 27 6.14 4.47 2.40
N LEU A 28 5.57 3.27 2.48
CA LEU A 28 5.24 2.41 1.33
C LEU A 28 3.79 2.55 0.91
N PHE A 29 2.88 2.51 1.89
CA PHE A 29 1.44 2.55 1.68
C PHE A 29 0.74 3.36 2.75
N TYR A 30 -0.42 3.90 2.40
CA TYR A 30 -1.26 4.73 3.24
C TYR A 30 -2.71 4.29 3.09
N PHE A 31 -3.43 4.31 4.22
CA PHE A 31 -4.85 3.98 4.32
C PHE A 31 -5.55 4.95 5.28
N SER A 32 -6.81 5.25 5.00
CA SER A 32 -7.63 6.16 5.81
C SER A 32 -8.30 5.45 6.99
N ASP A 33 -8.62 4.17 6.82
CA ASP A 33 -9.35 3.37 7.78
C ASP A 33 -8.88 1.92 7.84
N ARG A 34 -9.41 1.19 8.83
CA ARG A 34 -9.03 -0.20 9.10
C ARG A 34 -9.53 -1.17 8.01
N GLU A 35 -10.65 -0.90 7.37
CA GLU A 35 -11.18 -1.76 6.30
C GLU A 35 -10.22 -1.80 5.11
N GLN A 36 -9.69 -0.64 4.72
CA GLN A 36 -8.67 -0.54 3.67
C GLN A 36 -7.38 -1.31 4.02
N LEU A 37 -6.93 -1.20 5.27
CA LEU A 37 -5.75 -1.92 5.76
C LEU A 37 -5.99 -3.42 5.76
N ASP A 38 -7.15 -3.89 6.21
CA ASP A 38 -7.48 -5.32 6.27
C ASP A 38 -7.52 -5.92 4.86
N ARG A 39 -8.11 -5.23 3.88
CA ARG A 39 -8.06 -5.67 2.47
C ARG A 39 -6.65 -5.71 1.91
N TRP A 40 -5.80 -4.74 2.28
CA TRP A 40 -4.40 -4.77 1.91
C TRP A 40 -3.68 -5.96 2.56
N CYS A 41 -3.99 -6.29 3.81
CA CYS A 41 -3.47 -7.47 4.50
C CYS A 41 -3.86 -8.75 3.76
N ASP A 42 -5.11 -8.88 3.32
CA ASP A 42 -5.59 -10.04 2.54
C ASP A 42 -4.88 -10.14 1.17
N LEU A 43 -4.76 -9.01 0.47
CA LEU A 43 -4.08 -8.93 -0.82
C LEU A 43 -2.62 -9.35 -0.69
N THR A 44 -1.93 -8.88 0.34
CA THR A 44 -0.49 -9.09 0.56
C THR A 44 -0.15 -10.31 1.41
N GLY A 45 -1.15 -11.00 1.99
CA GLY A 45 -0.92 -12.09 2.95
C GLY A 45 -0.21 -11.63 4.22
N THR A 46 -0.36 -10.34 4.56
CA THR A 46 0.25 -9.74 5.75
C THR A 46 -0.60 -10.04 6.98
N GLU A 47 0.03 -10.54 8.02
CA GLU A 47 -0.52 -10.59 9.37
C GLU A 47 0.20 -9.57 10.23
N LEU A 48 -0.56 -8.86 11.06
CA LEU A 48 -0.08 -7.77 11.89
C LEU A 48 -0.06 -8.18 13.36
N THR A 49 1.11 -8.09 13.99
CA THR A 49 1.26 -8.26 15.44
C THR A 49 1.50 -6.90 16.08
N MET A 50 0.65 -6.51 17.03
CA MET A 50 0.84 -5.27 17.79
C MET A 50 2.14 -5.33 18.59
N ILE A 51 2.95 -4.28 18.49
CA ILE A 51 4.25 -4.18 19.18
C ILE A 51 4.22 -3.16 20.31
N GLU A 52 3.56 -2.02 20.12
CA GLU A 52 3.49 -0.97 21.13
C GLU A 52 2.30 -0.04 20.91
N GLU A 53 1.92 0.63 21.99
CA GLU A 53 1.01 1.76 22.02
C GLU A 53 1.65 2.91 22.78
N PHE A 54 1.50 4.13 22.26
CA PHE A 54 2.05 5.33 22.87
C PHE A 54 1.22 6.56 22.53
N GLN A 55 1.31 7.59 23.37
CA GLN A 55 0.58 8.84 23.19
C GLN A 55 1.48 9.90 22.55
N THR A 56 0.93 10.67 21.62
CA THR A 56 1.60 11.83 21.05
C THR A 56 0.68 13.06 21.11
N PRO A 57 1.21 14.27 21.40
CA PRO A 57 0.39 15.47 21.40
C PRO A 57 -0.35 15.69 20.07
N SER A 58 0.36 15.50 18.96
CA SER A 58 -0.15 15.76 17.60
C SER A 58 -1.16 14.70 17.14
N TYR A 59 -0.91 13.42 17.39
CA TYR A 59 -1.66 12.32 16.78
C TYR A 59 -2.55 11.52 17.75
N GLY A 60 -2.54 11.88 19.04
CA GLY A 60 -3.28 11.14 20.06
C GLY A 60 -2.66 9.77 20.32
N LEU A 61 -3.50 8.75 20.51
CA LEU A 61 -3.05 7.36 20.62
C LEU A 61 -2.46 6.88 19.29
N CYS A 62 -1.24 6.36 19.35
CA CYS A 62 -0.56 5.71 18.26
C CYS A 62 -0.39 4.23 18.60
N THR A 63 -0.78 3.35 17.69
CA THR A 63 -0.53 1.91 17.79
C THR A 63 0.40 1.49 16.66
N ARG A 64 1.44 0.73 16.98
CA ARG A 64 2.33 0.15 15.98
C ARG A 64 2.17 -1.35 15.91
N TYR A 65 2.24 -1.87 14.70
CA TYR A 65 2.19 -3.29 14.38
C TYR A 65 3.40 -3.68 13.56
N GLN A 66 3.90 -4.88 13.75
CA GLN A 66 4.91 -5.50 12.91
C GLN A 66 4.26 -6.46 11.92
N SER A 67 4.64 -6.34 10.66
CA SER A 67 4.27 -7.26 9.57
C SER A 67 5.06 -8.57 9.64
N ASN A 68 4.42 -9.70 9.36
CA ASN A 68 5.09 -10.98 9.09
C ASN A 68 5.60 -11.13 7.64
N GLN A 69 5.29 -10.19 6.74
CA GLN A 69 5.73 -10.16 5.34
C GLN A 69 6.77 -9.07 5.11
N LEU A 70 7.83 -9.39 4.35
CA LEU A 70 8.66 -8.39 3.69
C LEU A 70 7.94 -7.87 2.44
N ILE A 71 7.97 -6.55 2.21
CA ILE A 71 7.43 -5.98 0.97
C ILE A 71 8.57 -5.53 0.06
N GLY A 72 8.62 -6.15 -1.12
CA GLY A 72 9.51 -5.79 -2.22
C GLY A 72 8.77 -5.10 -3.36
N PHE A 73 9.52 -4.43 -4.22
CA PHE A 73 9.00 -3.75 -5.40
C PHE A 73 9.78 -4.17 -6.64
N ASN A 74 9.08 -4.36 -7.74
CA ASN A 74 9.67 -4.63 -9.04
C ASN A 74 8.99 -3.79 -10.13
N THR A 75 9.77 -3.12 -10.95
CA THR A 75 9.24 -2.33 -12.07
C THR A 75 9.19 -3.15 -13.34
N TYR A 76 8.03 -3.22 -14.00
CA TYR A 76 7.87 -3.96 -15.25
C TYR A 76 7.67 -3.04 -16.47
N TYR A 77 8.19 -3.48 -17.61
CA TYR A 77 8.11 -2.78 -18.90
C TYR A 77 7.06 -3.42 -19.82
N ASN A 78 6.64 -4.65 -19.53
CA ASN A 78 5.56 -5.35 -20.22
C ASN A 78 4.93 -6.36 -19.26
N THR A 79 3.68 -6.75 -19.49
CA THR A 79 2.97 -7.65 -18.58
C THR A 79 3.41 -9.11 -18.67
N LYS A 80 4.20 -9.49 -19.69
CA LYS A 80 4.65 -10.88 -19.88
C LYS A 80 5.73 -11.30 -18.87
N THR A 81 6.39 -10.33 -18.22
CA THR A 81 7.40 -10.59 -17.18
C THR A 81 6.79 -10.72 -15.78
N ILE A 82 5.47 -10.52 -15.66
CA ILE A 82 4.78 -10.67 -14.38
C ILE A 82 4.63 -12.17 -14.09
N PRO A 83 4.98 -12.65 -12.88
CA PRO A 83 4.81 -14.05 -12.51
C PRO A 83 3.38 -14.57 -12.74
N SER A 84 3.26 -15.84 -13.12
CA SER A 84 1.95 -16.49 -13.18
C SER A 84 1.32 -16.57 -11.79
N GLY A 85 0.05 -16.20 -11.67
CA GLY A 85 -0.67 -16.22 -10.40
C GLY A 85 -0.56 -14.91 -9.60
N SER A 86 0.13 -13.89 -10.11
CA SER A 86 0.04 -12.54 -9.52
C SER A 86 -1.39 -12.02 -9.58
N VAL A 87 -1.84 -11.38 -8.51
CA VAL A 87 -3.16 -10.77 -8.43
C VAL A 87 -3.10 -9.38 -9.02
N LYS A 88 -3.91 -9.11 -10.04
CA LYS A 88 -4.06 -7.76 -10.60
C LYS A 88 -4.79 -6.88 -9.59
N CYS A 89 -4.27 -5.68 -9.36
CA CYS A 89 -4.84 -4.69 -8.47
C CYS A 89 -4.56 -3.28 -9.02
N LYS A 90 -4.92 -2.24 -8.27
CA LYS A 90 -4.47 -0.87 -8.53
C LYS A 90 -3.61 -0.37 -7.39
N GLY A 91 -2.68 0.52 -7.72
CA GLY A 91 -1.75 1.10 -6.77
C GLY A 91 -1.33 2.51 -7.13
N LEU A 92 -1.03 3.30 -6.11
CA LEU A 92 -0.47 4.64 -6.23
C LEU A 92 1.03 4.54 -6.54
N VAL A 93 1.43 4.95 -7.74
CA VAL A 93 2.82 5.01 -8.18
C VAL A 93 3.17 6.45 -8.50
N GLY A 94 3.97 7.07 -7.63
CA GLY A 94 4.18 8.52 -7.65
C GLY A 94 2.88 9.24 -7.33
N TYR A 95 2.33 9.97 -8.32
CA TYR A 95 1.07 10.71 -8.20
C TYR A 95 -0.10 10.07 -8.95
N TYR A 96 0.10 8.88 -9.52
CA TYR A 96 -0.88 8.25 -10.40
C TYR A 96 -1.35 6.91 -9.84
N VAL A 97 -2.65 6.67 -9.87
CA VAL A 97 -3.21 5.32 -9.67
C VAL A 97 -3.13 4.59 -10.99
N VAL A 98 -2.44 3.45 -10.99
CA VAL A 98 -2.19 2.62 -12.18
C VAL A 98 -2.47 1.15 -11.87
N ASP A 99 -2.61 0.35 -12.92
CA ASP A 99 -2.65 -1.11 -12.79
C ASP A 99 -1.32 -1.61 -12.21
N CYS A 100 -1.40 -2.39 -11.14
CA CYS A 100 -0.29 -3.05 -10.48
C CYS A 100 -0.60 -4.55 -10.33
N TYR A 101 0.40 -5.32 -9.91
CA TYR A 101 0.21 -6.75 -9.64
C TYR A 101 0.93 -7.13 -8.36
N VAL A 102 0.34 -8.03 -7.58
CA VAL A 102 0.91 -8.50 -6.32
C VAL A 102 1.21 -9.99 -6.44
N THR A 103 2.45 -10.36 -6.16
CA THR A 103 2.88 -11.76 -6.04
C THR A 103 3.23 -12.05 -4.59
N LYS A 104 2.69 -13.14 -4.06
CA LYS A 104 2.99 -13.62 -2.70
C LYS A 104 3.90 -14.84 -2.78
N GLU A 105 5.05 -14.77 -2.13
CA GLU A 105 6.03 -15.86 -2.05
C GLU A 105 6.47 -16.07 -0.61
N LYS A 106 5.86 -17.04 0.07
CA LYS A 106 6.16 -17.40 1.47
C LYS A 106 6.04 -16.20 2.42
N SER A 107 7.17 -15.58 2.77
CA SER A 107 7.30 -14.44 3.69
C SER A 107 7.67 -13.14 2.98
N VAL A 108 7.57 -13.12 1.65
CA VAL A 108 7.83 -11.94 0.82
C VAL A 108 6.63 -11.71 -0.08
N THR A 109 6.19 -10.46 -0.12
CA THR A 109 5.23 -9.97 -1.10
C THR A 109 5.92 -8.99 -2.02
N VAL A 110 5.79 -9.19 -3.34
CA VAL A 110 6.36 -8.32 -4.36
C VAL A 110 5.24 -7.56 -5.06
N VAL A 111 5.33 -6.23 -5.02
CA VAL A 111 4.45 -5.34 -5.76
C VAL A 111 5.12 -4.99 -7.09
N HIS A 112 4.47 -5.38 -8.17
CA HIS A 112 4.90 -5.11 -9.54
C HIS A 112 4.24 -3.82 -10.02
N THR A 113 5.04 -2.79 -10.28
CA THR A 113 4.59 -1.48 -10.74
C THR A 113 5.01 -1.23 -12.19
N PRO A 114 4.17 -0.58 -13.02
CA PRO A 114 4.53 -0.29 -14.40
C PRO A 114 5.60 0.80 -14.46
N HIS A 115 6.52 0.68 -15.43
CA HIS A 115 7.49 1.74 -15.69
C HIS A 115 6.81 3.00 -16.26
N PRO A 116 6.98 4.20 -15.66
CA PRO A 116 6.28 5.44 -16.07
C PRO A 116 6.46 5.83 -17.54
N ASN A 117 7.65 5.58 -18.09
CA ASN A 117 7.97 5.92 -19.49
C ASN A 117 7.49 4.88 -20.52
N VAL A 118 6.65 3.91 -20.14
CA VAL A 118 6.10 2.89 -21.06
C VAL A 118 4.58 3.03 -21.15
N PRO A 119 4.05 3.84 -22.10
CA PRO A 119 2.61 4.12 -22.19
C PRO A 119 1.71 2.90 -22.38
N GLN A 120 2.29 1.82 -22.91
CA GLN A 120 1.58 0.56 -23.14
C GLN A 120 1.07 -0.07 -21.84
N VAL A 121 1.81 0.14 -20.74
CA VAL A 121 1.53 -0.44 -19.43
C VAL A 121 1.26 0.61 -18.35
N PHE A 122 1.84 1.81 -18.47
CA PHE A 122 1.58 2.92 -17.56
C PHE A 122 0.35 3.69 -18.04
N LYS A 123 -0.82 3.26 -17.54
CA LYS A 123 -2.13 3.83 -17.86
C LYS A 123 -2.73 4.41 -16.59
N PRO A 124 -2.45 5.68 -16.26
CA PRO A 124 -3.02 6.31 -15.08
C PRO A 124 -4.54 6.41 -15.21
N LEU A 125 -5.25 6.25 -14.09
CA LEU A 125 -6.66 6.61 -14.03
C LEU A 125 -6.84 8.12 -14.26
N GLU A 126 -8.03 8.51 -14.72
CA GLU A 126 -8.41 9.93 -14.73
C GLU A 126 -8.50 10.49 -13.32
N MET A 127 -8.24 11.78 -13.14
CA MET A 127 -8.11 12.42 -11.82
C MET A 127 -9.28 12.10 -10.87
N LYS A 128 -10.53 12.15 -11.36
CA LYS A 128 -11.71 11.83 -10.55
C LYS A 128 -11.68 10.38 -10.04
N ALA A 129 -11.38 9.44 -10.93
CA ALA A 129 -11.30 8.02 -10.58
C ALA A 129 -10.09 7.72 -9.67
N GLN A 130 -9.01 8.48 -9.77
CA GLN A 130 -7.90 8.39 -8.81
C GLN A 130 -8.34 8.76 -7.40
N VAL A 131 -9.08 9.87 -7.25
CA VAL A 131 -9.59 10.31 -5.94
C VAL A 131 -10.53 9.27 -5.37
N GLU A 132 -11.51 8.81 -6.15
CA GLU A 132 -12.46 7.77 -5.74
C GLU A 132 -11.71 6.50 -5.31
N PHE A 133 -10.73 6.05 -6.09
CA PHE A 133 -9.93 4.88 -5.74
C PHE A 133 -9.21 5.06 -4.39
N LEU A 134 -8.52 6.17 -4.18
CA LEU A 134 -7.75 6.41 -2.95
C LEU A 134 -8.65 6.56 -1.72
N GLU A 135 -9.82 7.19 -1.88
CA GLU A 135 -10.80 7.34 -0.80
C GLU A 135 -11.43 6.01 -0.40
N GLU A 136 -11.68 5.12 -1.35
CA GLU A 136 -12.30 3.83 -1.08
C GLU A 136 -11.29 2.75 -0.69
N ASN A 137 -10.09 2.78 -1.26
CA ASN A 137 -9.15 1.65 -1.26
C ASN A 137 -7.77 1.98 -0.69
N GLY A 138 -7.46 3.25 -0.42
CA GLY A 138 -6.12 3.67 -0.08
C GLY A 138 -5.12 3.43 -1.22
N SER A 139 -3.84 3.29 -0.88
CA SER A 139 -2.76 3.35 -1.88
C SER A 139 -2.47 2.06 -2.66
N LEU A 140 -2.98 0.89 -2.27
CA LEU A 140 -2.82 -0.37 -2.99
C LEU A 140 -3.92 -1.35 -2.60
N ASN A 141 -4.80 -1.71 -3.53
CA ASN A 141 -5.89 -2.67 -3.27
C ASN A 141 -6.53 -3.16 -4.59
N ILE A 142 -7.32 -4.22 -4.50
CA ILE A 142 -8.26 -4.60 -5.57
C ILE A 142 -9.41 -3.58 -5.52
N GLU A 143 -9.84 -3.07 -6.67
CA GLU A 143 -11.02 -2.19 -6.73
C GLU A 143 -12.25 -2.90 -6.17
N LYS A 144 -13.03 -2.18 -5.37
CA LYS A 144 -14.24 -2.67 -4.71
C LYS A 144 -15.41 -2.78 -5.69
#